data_AF-A0A949AY44-F1
#
_entry.id   AF-A0A949AY44-F1
#
_cell.length_a   1.000
_cell.length_b   1.000
_cell.length_c   1.000
_cell.angle_alpha   90.00
_cell.angle_beta   90.00
_cell.angle_gamma   90.00
#
_symmetry.space_group_name_H-M   'P 1'
#
loop_
_entity.id
_entity.type
_entity.pdbx_description
1 polymer ?
#
loop_
_entity_poly.entity_id
_entity_poly.type
_entity_poly.pdbx_seq_one_letter_code
_entity_poly.pdbx_strand_id
1 'polypeptide(L)'
;METSTKDLTTALGLGAKEHVAIVGAGGKTSLMFALAEELRMHGGRVVTGTTTKVWYKEATRFACVIISRSDSAWHEKVREDLEKYGHVFVGQGVLESGKLEGIGPALAEKLYHDSVVDYLILEADGAAGLPLKAPASHEPVIPPSVTLVVAMMGLEAVGKNLEPEFVFRLERFKEVTGLVNGAKINFRALGKIFH
;
A
#
# COMPACT_ATOMS: atom_id res chain seq x y z
N MET A 1 -5.83 -16.40 -23.69
CA MET A 1 -6.84 -16.86 -22.70
C MET A 1 -6.88 -15.82 -21.62
N GLU A 2 -7.94 -15.01 -21.55
CA GLU A 2 -8.22 -14.22 -20.35
C GLU A 2 -8.63 -15.20 -19.25
N THR A 3 -7.76 -15.37 -18.25
CA THR A 3 -8.15 -16.05 -17.00
C THR A 3 -9.04 -15.08 -16.23
N SER A 4 -10.35 -15.28 -16.31
CA SER A 4 -11.32 -14.62 -15.43
C SER A 4 -11.13 -15.18 -14.01
N THR A 5 -10.31 -14.51 -13.21
CA THR A 5 -10.18 -14.79 -11.77
C THR A 5 -11.34 -14.12 -11.05
N LYS A 6 -12.07 -14.88 -10.22
CA LYS A 6 -13.29 -14.40 -9.56
C LYS A 6 -13.02 -13.46 -8.36
N ASP A 7 -11.81 -13.50 -7.81
CA ASP A 7 -11.43 -12.79 -6.59
C ASP A 7 -9.95 -12.37 -6.61
N LEU A 8 -9.57 -11.41 -5.75
CA LEU A 8 -8.22 -10.83 -5.70
C LEU A 8 -7.18 -11.81 -5.14
N THR A 9 -7.59 -12.65 -4.17
CA THR A 9 -6.74 -13.65 -3.54
C THR A 9 -6.19 -14.62 -4.59
N THR A 10 -7.05 -15.12 -5.48
CA THR A 10 -6.66 -15.99 -6.59
C THR A 10 -5.84 -15.24 -7.63
N ALA A 11 -6.23 -14.01 -7.98
CA ALA A 11 -5.52 -13.20 -8.96
C ALA A 11 -4.07 -12.88 -8.55
N LEU A 12 -3.84 -12.69 -7.26
CA LEU A 12 -2.53 -12.41 -6.67
C LEU A 12 -1.78 -13.66 -6.21
N GLY A 13 -2.41 -14.84 -6.26
CA GLY A 13 -1.79 -16.11 -5.90
C GLY A 13 -1.42 -16.22 -4.41
N LEU A 14 -2.22 -15.64 -3.51
CA LEU A 14 -1.91 -15.60 -2.09
C LEU A 14 -2.07 -16.97 -1.42
N GLY A 15 -1.10 -17.33 -0.58
CA GLY A 15 -1.17 -18.48 0.33
C GLY A 15 -1.89 -18.15 1.64
N ALA A 16 -1.75 -19.03 2.64
CA ALA A 16 -2.40 -18.87 3.94
C ALA A 16 -1.76 -17.83 4.86
N LYS A 17 -0.52 -17.39 4.55
CA LYS A 17 0.19 -16.35 5.30
C LYS A 17 1.06 -15.51 4.38
N GLU A 18 0.77 -14.22 4.26
CA GLU A 18 1.43 -13.33 3.29
C GLU A 18 1.75 -11.96 3.87
N HIS A 19 2.90 -11.42 3.50
CA HIS A 19 3.22 -10.01 3.69
C HIS A 19 3.27 -9.34 2.32
N VAL A 20 2.22 -8.57 2.02
CA VAL A 20 2.02 -7.91 0.73
C VAL A 20 2.46 -6.46 0.81
N ALA A 21 3.41 -6.06 -0.03
CA ALA A 21 3.79 -4.66 -0.21
C ALA A 21 3.17 -4.10 -1.50
N ILE A 22 2.35 -3.07 -1.37
CA ILE A 22 1.75 -2.37 -2.52
C ILE A 22 2.57 -1.09 -2.79
N VAL A 23 3.09 -0.98 -4.02
CA VAL A 23 4.01 0.10 -4.44
C VAL A 23 3.50 0.79 -5.69
N GLY A 24 4.03 1.98 -5.98
CA GLY A 24 3.67 2.76 -7.15
C GLY A 24 2.58 3.79 -6.88
N ALA A 25 1.59 3.88 -7.76
CA ALA A 25 0.58 4.92 -7.78
C ALA A 25 -0.74 4.37 -8.35
N GLY A 26 -1.83 5.13 -8.24
CA GLY A 26 -3.15 4.71 -8.76
C GLY A 26 -3.76 3.54 -7.99
N GLY A 27 -4.68 3.85 -7.06
CA GLY A 27 -5.53 2.84 -6.43
C GLY A 27 -4.88 1.92 -5.39
N LYS A 28 -3.63 2.17 -4.96
CA LYS A 28 -2.93 1.35 -3.94
C LYS A 28 -3.76 1.14 -2.67
N THR A 29 -4.22 2.24 -2.09
CA THR A 29 -5.08 2.25 -0.92
C THR A 29 -6.36 1.45 -1.18
N SER A 30 -7.02 1.69 -2.31
CA SER A 30 -8.23 0.94 -2.69
C SER A 30 -7.98 -0.56 -2.82
N LEU A 31 -6.85 -0.99 -3.41
CA LEU A 31 -6.48 -2.39 -3.49
C LEU A 31 -6.22 -2.98 -2.11
N MET A 32 -5.47 -2.30 -1.25
CA MET A 32 -5.21 -2.73 0.14
C MET A 32 -6.52 -3.01 0.87
N PHE A 33 -7.48 -2.09 0.76
CA PHE A 33 -8.79 -2.21 1.38
C PHE A 33 -9.61 -3.37 0.81
N ALA A 34 -9.73 -3.47 -0.52
CA ALA A 34 -10.49 -4.51 -1.18
C ALA A 34 -9.93 -5.91 -0.85
N LEU A 35 -8.59 -6.04 -0.87
CA LEU A 35 -7.92 -7.28 -0.52
C LEU A 35 -8.10 -7.64 0.95
N ALA A 36 -7.96 -6.66 1.85
CA ALA A 36 -8.16 -6.89 3.28
C ALA A 36 -9.59 -7.31 3.62
N GLU A 37 -10.59 -6.71 2.97
CA GLU A 37 -11.99 -7.08 3.14
C GLU A 37 -12.25 -8.50 2.65
N GLU A 38 -11.75 -8.86 1.46
CA GLU A 38 -11.90 -10.19 0.90
C GLU A 38 -11.27 -11.27 1.79
N LEU A 39 -10.02 -11.08 2.22
CA LEU A 39 -9.32 -12.01 3.12
C LEU A 39 -10.02 -12.15 4.47
N ARG A 40 -10.51 -11.04 5.04
CA ARG A 40 -11.29 -11.03 6.29
C ARG A 40 -12.60 -11.80 6.14
N MET A 41 -13.32 -11.63 5.03
CA MET A 41 -14.55 -12.39 4.75
C MET A 41 -14.29 -13.89 4.60
N HIS A 42 -13.09 -14.27 4.16
CA HIS A 42 -12.64 -15.66 4.11
C HIS A 42 -12.09 -16.17 5.47
N GLY A 43 -12.23 -15.39 6.55
CA GLY A 43 -11.83 -15.76 7.90
C GLY A 43 -10.37 -15.49 8.24
N GLY A 44 -9.62 -14.82 7.36
CA GLY A 44 -8.24 -14.42 7.60
C GLY A 44 -8.13 -13.27 8.59
N ARG A 45 -7.04 -13.24 9.36
CA ARG A 45 -6.70 -12.16 10.29
C ARG A 45 -5.74 -11.18 9.61
N VAL A 46 -6.25 -10.02 9.25
CA VAL A 46 -5.56 -9.08 8.37
C VAL A 46 -5.11 -7.83 9.11
N VAL A 47 -3.81 -7.56 9.08
CA VAL A 47 -3.24 -6.27 9.47
C VAL A 47 -2.99 -5.44 8.23
N THR A 48 -3.45 -4.19 8.25
CA THR A 48 -3.17 -3.20 7.21
C THR A 48 -2.39 -2.02 7.78
N GLY A 49 -1.66 -1.33 6.91
CA GLY A 49 -0.89 -0.16 7.29
C GLY A 49 -0.21 0.49 6.09
N THR A 50 0.71 1.40 6.38
CA THR A 50 1.62 1.95 5.39
C THR A 50 3.01 2.04 6.01
N THR A 51 4.08 2.03 5.22
CA THR A 51 5.43 2.39 5.69
C THR A 51 5.71 3.90 5.56
N THR A 52 4.77 4.66 4.98
CA THR A 52 4.87 6.11 4.75
C THR A 52 3.73 6.87 5.46
N LYS A 53 3.44 8.12 5.06
CA LYS A 53 2.40 8.93 5.69
C LYS A 53 1.08 8.79 4.94
N VAL A 54 0.02 8.36 5.63
CA VAL A 54 -1.35 8.34 5.10
C VAL A 54 -2.19 9.42 5.78
N TRP A 55 -3.21 9.97 5.12
CA TRP A 55 -4.09 10.91 5.81
C TRP A 55 -4.94 10.19 6.87
N TYR A 56 -5.09 10.79 8.06
CA TYR A 56 -5.87 10.18 9.13
C TYR A 56 -7.31 9.85 8.68
N LYS A 57 -7.93 10.72 7.89
CA LYS A 57 -9.28 10.50 7.32
C LYS A 57 -9.40 9.24 6.46
N GLU A 58 -8.32 8.83 5.79
CA GLU A 58 -8.27 7.62 4.96
C GLU A 58 -8.15 6.39 5.86
N ALA A 59 -7.40 6.50 6.96
CA ALA A 59 -7.32 5.47 7.99
C ALA A 59 -8.57 5.39 8.89
N THR A 60 -9.31 6.47 9.12
CA THR A 60 -10.58 6.38 9.87
C THR A 60 -11.74 5.82 9.05
N ARG A 61 -11.48 5.38 7.80
CA ARG A 61 -12.42 4.49 7.09
C ARG A 61 -12.50 3.10 7.76
N PHE A 62 -11.56 2.79 8.66
CA PHE A 62 -11.58 1.60 9.49
C PHE A 62 -12.31 1.83 10.81
N ALA A 63 -12.88 0.74 11.35
CA ALA A 63 -13.45 0.73 12.69
C ALA A 63 -12.37 0.69 13.80
N CYS A 64 -11.19 0.14 13.50
CA CYS A 64 -10.11 -0.11 14.45
C CYS A 64 -8.76 0.41 13.94
N VAL A 65 -8.35 1.58 14.44
CA VAL A 65 -7.03 2.18 14.18
C VAL A 65 -6.23 2.15 15.46
N ILE A 66 -5.08 1.46 15.44
CA ILE A 66 -4.16 1.36 16.58
C ILE A 66 -2.92 2.22 16.29
N ILE A 67 -2.58 3.09 17.25
CA ILE A 67 -1.40 3.96 17.19
C ILE A 67 -0.33 3.45 18.15
N SER A 68 0.70 2.79 17.60
CA SER A 68 1.63 1.99 18.40
C SER A 68 2.49 2.81 19.37
N ARG A 69 2.83 4.08 19.06
CA ARG A 69 3.59 4.95 20.00
C ARG A 69 2.74 5.53 21.12
N SER A 70 1.43 5.61 20.93
CA SER A 70 0.51 6.23 21.91
C SER A 70 -0.01 5.23 22.93
N ASP A 71 0.28 3.94 22.75
CA ASP A 71 -0.28 2.87 23.58
C ASP A 71 0.75 1.75 23.81
N SER A 72 1.19 1.58 25.05
CA SER A 72 2.16 0.52 25.39
C SER A 72 1.58 -0.90 25.27
N ALA A 73 0.25 -1.04 25.32
CA ALA A 73 -0.47 -2.29 25.16
C ALA A 73 -0.96 -2.53 23.71
N TRP A 74 -0.45 -1.76 22.73
CA TRP A 74 -0.90 -1.84 21.34
C TRP A 74 -0.87 -3.25 20.76
N HIS A 75 0.09 -4.09 21.17
CA HIS A 75 0.19 -5.47 20.71
C HIS A 75 -1.01 -6.32 21.12
N GLU A 76 -1.46 -6.16 22.36
CA GLU A 76 -2.59 -6.94 22.87
C GLU A 76 -3.88 -6.50 22.17
N LYS A 77 -4.05 -5.19 21.99
CA LYS A 77 -5.16 -4.63 21.22
C LYS A 77 -5.20 -5.13 19.78
N VAL A 78 -4.04 -5.29 19.13
CA VAL A 78 -3.98 -5.91 17.80
C VAL A 78 -4.52 -7.34 17.85
N ARG A 79 -4.15 -8.15 18.85
CA ARG A 79 -4.69 -9.51 18.99
C ARG A 79 -6.19 -9.49 19.22
N GLU A 80 -6.66 -8.70 20.19
CA GLU A 80 -8.07 -8.58 20.56
C GLU A 80 -8.93 -8.12 19.36
N ASP A 81 -8.48 -7.09 18.63
CA ASP A 81 -9.21 -6.57 17.47
C ASP A 81 -9.19 -7.54 16.29
N LEU A 82 -8.09 -8.28 16.08
CA LEU A 82 -8.04 -9.33 15.06
C LEU A 82 -8.97 -10.49 15.40
N GLU A 83 -9.04 -10.91 16.67
CA GLU A 83 -9.97 -11.96 17.09
C GLU A 83 -11.43 -11.51 16.97
N LYS A 84 -11.72 -10.25 17.29
CA LYS A 84 -13.09 -9.72 17.29
C LYS A 84 -13.59 -9.32 15.91
N TYR A 85 -12.74 -8.71 15.09
CA TYR A 85 -13.14 -8.08 13.83
C TYR A 85 -12.49 -8.73 12.60
N GLY A 86 -11.43 -9.52 12.77
CA GLY A 86 -10.65 -10.11 11.68
C GLY A 86 -9.75 -9.12 10.94
N HIS A 87 -9.78 -7.83 11.31
CA HIS A 87 -9.00 -6.79 10.65
C HIS A 87 -8.62 -5.65 11.61
N VAL A 88 -7.41 -5.13 11.44
CA VAL A 88 -6.96 -3.93 12.14
C VAL A 88 -6.05 -3.07 11.24
N PHE A 89 -6.13 -1.75 11.40
CA PHE A 89 -5.18 -0.83 10.81
C PHE A 89 -4.16 -0.36 11.85
N VAL A 90 -2.88 -0.51 11.57
CA VAL A 90 -1.80 -0.11 12.47
C VAL A 90 -1.00 1.05 11.88
N GLY A 91 -0.91 2.14 12.64
CA GLY A 91 -0.02 3.27 12.39
C GLY A 91 0.95 3.46 13.56
N GLN A 92 2.07 4.13 13.32
CA GLN A 92 3.07 4.37 14.36
C GLN A 92 2.74 5.60 15.22
N GLY A 93 2.16 6.64 14.63
CA GLY A 93 1.91 7.93 15.30
C GLY A 93 0.95 8.81 14.52
N VAL A 94 0.47 9.90 15.14
CA VAL A 94 -0.27 10.97 14.45
C VAL A 94 0.64 12.19 14.37
N LEU A 95 0.86 12.71 13.17
CA LEU A 95 1.64 13.92 12.93
C LEU A 95 0.76 15.17 13.10
N GLU A 96 1.37 16.31 13.43
CA GLU A 96 0.68 17.62 13.52
C GLU A 96 -0.11 17.97 12.25
N SER A 97 0.38 17.53 11.09
CA SER A 97 -0.31 17.65 9.80
C SER A 97 -1.64 16.89 9.68
N GLY A 98 -2.04 16.09 10.68
CA GLY A 98 -3.20 15.21 10.62
C GLY A 98 -2.99 13.95 9.78
N LYS A 99 -1.73 13.60 9.50
CA LYS A 99 -1.36 12.34 8.85
C LYS A 99 -0.95 11.29 9.88
N LEU A 100 -1.29 10.03 9.62
CA LEU A 100 -0.69 8.91 10.33
C LEU A 100 0.70 8.64 9.81
N GLU A 101 1.64 8.48 10.73
CA GLU A 101 2.96 7.95 10.46
C GLU A 101 2.84 6.44 10.27
N GLY A 102 3.44 5.94 9.18
CA GLY A 102 3.46 4.52 8.85
C GLY A 102 4.32 3.70 9.80
N ILE A 103 4.15 2.39 9.73
CA ILE A 103 4.94 1.44 10.48
C ILE A 103 6.29 1.21 9.80
N GLY A 104 7.39 1.38 10.54
CA GLY A 104 8.73 1.08 10.03
C GLY A 104 8.98 -0.43 9.85
N PRO A 105 10.05 -0.83 9.13
CA PRO A 105 10.35 -2.22 8.85
C PRO A 105 10.42 -3.13 10.08
N ALA A 106 11.01 -2.65 11.18
CA ALA A 106 11.11 -3.44 12.42
C ALA A 106 9.72 -3.78 13.03
N LEU A 107 8.76 -2.87 12.90
CA LEU A 107 7.39 -3.09 13.37
C LEU A 107 6.63 -4.02 12.40
N ALA A 108 6.84 -3.86 11.09
CA ALA A 108 6.27 -4.74 10.08
C ALA A 108 6.73 -6.20 10.28
N GLU A 109 8.03 -6.43 10.53
CA GLU A 109 8.56 -7.76 10.87
C GLU A 109 7.86 -8.33 12.11
N LYS A 110 7.77 -7.54 13.18
CA LYS A 110 7.16 -7.99 14.42
C LYS A 110 5.68 -8.38 14.27
N LEU A 111 4.94 -7.63 13.45
CA LEU A 111 3.53 -7.92 13.14
C LEU A 111 3.40 -9.19 12.30
N TYR A 112 4.20 -9.33 11.24
CA TYR A 112 4.11 -10.49 10.35
C TYR A 112 4.47 -11.80 11.04
N HIS A 113 5.50 -11.80 11.91
CA HIS A 113 5.91 -13.00 12.65
C HIS A 113 5.00 -13.32 13.84
N ASP A 114 4.02 -12.47 14.15
CA ASP A 114 3.02 -12.79 15.16
C ASP A 114 2.11 -13.93 14.67
N SER A 115 1.93 -14.96 15.50
CA SER A 115 1.11 -16.13 15.18
C SER A 115 -0.37 -15.83 14.95
N VAL A 116 -0.87 -14.68 15.42
CA VAL A 116 -2.26 -14.29 15.20
C VAL A 116 -2.49 -13.53 13.89
N VAL A 117 -1.41 -13.20 13.15
CA VAL A 117 -1.49 -12.44 11.90
C VAL A 117 -1.29 -13.39 10.73
N ASP A 118 -2.34 -13.56 9.93
CA ASP A 118 -2.26 -14.33 8.69
C ASP A 118 -1.74 -13.44 7.56
N TYR A 119 -2.25 -12.21 7.46
CA TYR A 119 -1.93 -11.31 6.37
C TYR A 119 -1.46 -9.95 6.88
N LEU A 120 -0.32 -9.47 6.37
CA LEU A 120 0.14 -8.10 6.57
C LEU A 120 0.16 -7.39 5.21
N ILE A 121 -0.63 -6.34 5.03
CA ILE A 121 -0.75 -5.61 3.75
C ILE A 121 -0.34 -4.16 3.97
N LEU A 122 0.76 -3.73 3.34
CA LEU A 122 1.32 -2.39 3.53
C LEU A 122 1.45 -1.64 2.22
N GLU A 123 1.02 -0.37 2.22
CA GLU A 123 1.48 0.58 1.21
C GLU A 123 2.92 1.00 1.51
N ALA A 124 3.85 0.63 0.62
CA ALA A 124 5.28 0.78 0.83
C ALA A 124 5.89 2.07 0.26
N ASP A 125 5.08 2.90 -0.40
CA ASP A 125 5.48 4.23 -0.90
C ASP A 125 4.30 5.21 -1.06
N GLY A 126 4.63 6.51 -1.11
CA GLY A 126 3.65 7.59 -1.29
C GLY A 126 3.54 8.05 -2.75
N ALA A 127 2.31 8.26 -3.22
CA ALA A 127 2.04 8.85 -4.56
C ALA A 127 1.27 10.18 -4.50
N ALA A 128 1.03 10.73 -3.31
CA ALA A 128 0.22 11.93 -3.09
C ALA A 128 -1.20 11.88 -3.71
N GLY A 129 -1.76 10.68 -3.86
CA GLY A 129 -3.08 10.47 -4.49
C GLY A 129 -3.07 10.61 -6.02
N LEU A 130 -1.90 10.75 -6.64
CA LEU A 130 -1.77 10.87 -8.10
C LEU A 130 -1.75 9.48 -8.76
N PRO A 131 -2.19 9.37 -10.02
CA PRO A 131 -2.26 8.10 -10.73
C PRO A 131 -0.88 7.54 -11.08
N LEU A 132 0.12 8.40 -11.29
CA LEU A 132 1.48 7.99 -11.63
C LEU A 132 2.49 8.54 -10.62
N LYS A 133 3.61 7.83 -10.49
CA LYS A 133 4.80 8.35 -9.81
C LYS A 133 6.09 7.79 -10.39
N ALA A 134 7.19 8.46 -10.11
CA ALA A 134 8.51 7.85 -10.13
C ALA A 134 8.98 7.55 -8.69
N PRO A 135 9.54 6.36 -8.41
CA PRO A 135 10.08 6.02 -7.09
C PRO A 135 11.28 6.90 -6.76
N ALA A 136 11.42 7.38 -5.52
CA ALA A 136 12.62 8.08 -5.05
C ALA A 136 13.78 7.10 -4.85
N SER A 137 14.99 7.62 -4.58
CA SER A 137 16.18 6.78 -4.33
C SER A 137 16.06 5.85 -3.12
N HIS A 138 15.20 6.18 -2.16
CA HIS A 138 14.95 5.40 -0.94
C HIS A 138 13.62 4.63 -1.00
N GLU A 139 12.93 4.64 -2.15
CA GLU A 139 11.68 3.92 -2.34
C GLU A 139 11.83 2.78 -3.35
N PRO A 140 11.03 1.71 -3.22
CA PRO A 140 10.09 1.46 -2.13
C PRO A 140 10.80 0.96 -0.85
N VAL A 141 10.19 1.17 0.31
CA VAL A 141 10.69 0.59 1.57
C VAL A 141 10.06 -0.79 1.75
N ILE A 142 10.80 -1.84 1.39
CA ILE A 142 10.34 -3.24 1.42
C ILE A 142 11.01 -3.99 2.57
N PRO A 143 10.26 -4.41 3.61
CA PRO A 143 10.78 -5.28 4.66
C PRO A 143 11.21 -6.65 4.13
N PRO A 144 12.23 -7.31 4.73
CA PRO A 144 12.66 -8.66 4.32
C PRO A 144 11.57 -9.74 4.39
N SER A 145 10.59 -9.59 5.27
CA SER A 145 9.45 -10.52 5.38
C SER A 145 8.44 -10.45 4.23
N VAL A 146 8.54 -9.46 3.33
CA VAL A 146 7.59 -9.31 2.21
C VAL A 146 7.66 -10.54 1.30
N THR A 147 6.51 -11.18 1.11
CA THR A 147 6.34 -12.38 0.29
C THR A 147 5.78 -12.05 -1.10
N LEU A 148 5.06 -10.92 -1.23
CA LEU A 148 4.53 -10.44 -2.50
C LEU A 148 4.68 -8.92 -2.62
N VAL A 149 5.16 -8.46 -3.79
CA VAL A 149 5.14 -7.04 -4.17
C VAL A 149 4.13 -6.82 -5.28
N VAL A 150 3.16 -5.93 -5.05
CA VAL A 150 2.18 -5.50 -6.06
C VAL A 150 2.52 -4.09 -6.53
N ALA A 151 3.07 -3.98 -7.74
CA ALA A 151 3.42 -2.70 -8.35
C ALA A 151 2.27 -2.19 -9.23
N MET A 152 1.81 -0.96 -8.96
CA MET A 152 0.61 -0.40 -9.59
C MET A 152 0.83 0.99 -10.19
N MET A 153 0.07 1.29 -11.22
CA MET A 153 -0.05 2.61 -11.81
C MET A 153 -1.48 2.85 -12.31
N GLY A 154 -1.96 4.08 -12.23
CA GLY A 154 -3.26 4.49 -12.75
C GLY A 154 -3.20 4.66 -14.28
N LEU A 155 -3.86 3.75 -15.00
CA LEU A 155 -3.89 3.75 -16.47
C LEU A 155 -4.79 4.86 -17.04
N GLU A 156 -5.61 5.52 -16.22
CA GLU A 156 -6.39 6.70 -16.59
C GLU A 156 -5.53 7.89 -17.08
N ALA A 157 -4.23 7.87 -16.75
CA ALA A 157 -3.26 8.86 -17.22
C ALA A 157 -2.78 8.59 -18.67
N VAL A 158 -2.99 7.38 -19.22
CA VAL A 158 -2.58 7.06 -20.59
C VAL A 158 -3.33 7.93 -21.59
N GLY A 159 -2.60 8.50 -22.55
CA GLY A 159 -3.15 9.43 -23.55
C GLY A 159 -3.40 10.86 -23.02
N LYS A 160 -3.19 11.11 -21.72
CA LYS A 160 -3.14 12.47 -21.18
C LYS A 160 -1.79 13.13 -21.49
N ASN A 161 -1.77 14.44 -21.43
CA ASN A 161 -0.51 15.20 -21.51
C ASN A 161 0.24 15.03 -20.19
N LEU A 162 1.55 14.99 -20.26
CA LEU A 162 2.40 14.94 -19.09
C LEU A 162 2.31 16.28 -18.32
N GLU A 163 1.50 16.29 -17.27
CA GLU A 163 1.26 17.45 -16.40
C GLU A 163 1.45 17.08 -14.91
N PRO A 164 1.80 18.05 -14.03
CA PRO A 164 2.01 17.81 -12.60
C PRO A 164 0.80 17.21 -11.87
N GLU A 165 -0.42 17.41 -12.37
CA GLU A 165 -1.67 16.88 -11.81
C GLU A 165 -1.83 15.36 -11.99
N PHE A 166 -1.02 14.71 -12.85
CA PHE A 166 -1.07 13.26 -13.06
C PHE A 166 0.12 12.52 -12.45
N VAL A 167 1.21 13.23 -12.13
CA VAL A 167 2.50 12.59 -11.85
C VAL A 167 3.13 13.13 -10.57
N PHE A 168 3.27 12.25 -9.58
CA PHE A 168 4.08 12.54 -8.41
C PHE A 168 5.57 12.42 -8.73
N ARG A 169 6.34 13.46 -8.39
CA ARG A 169 7.76 13.63 -8.75
C ARG A 169 7.98 13.72 -10.26
N LEU A 170 7.31 14.69 -10.88
CA LEU A 170 7.33 14.91 -12.32
C LEU A 170 8.74 14.93 -12.95
N GLU A 171 9.70 15.65 -12.38
CA GLU A 171 11.05 15.73 -12.97
C GLU A 171 11.74 14.37 -13.01
N ARG A 172 11.67 13.59 -11.93
CA ARG A 172 12.22 12.23 -11.91
C ARG A 172 11.47 11.30 -12.87
N PHE A 173 10.16 11.48 -13.01
CA PHE A 173 9.39 10.73 -14.00
C PHE A 173 9.86 11.04 -15.43
N LYS A 174 10.17 12.30 -15.76
CA LYS A 174 10.77 12.66 -17.04
C LYS A 174 12.14 12.03 -17.25
N GLU A 175 12.99 12.05 -16.22
CA GLU A 175 14.32 11.41 -16.25
C GLU A 175 14.22 9.92 -16.58
N VAL A 176 13.33 9.19 -15.89
CA VAL A 176 13.15 7.74 -16.08
C VAL A 176 12.50 7.43 -17.44
N THR A 177 11.47 8.19 -17.81
CA THR A 177 10.68 7.87 -19.01
C THR A 177 11.27 8.43 -20.31
N GLY A 178 12.04 9.51 -20.22
CA GLY A 178 12.51 10.33 -21.34
C GLY A 178 11.43 11.24 -21.93
N LEU A 179 10.28 11.40 -21.26
CA LEU A 179 9.21 12.29 -21.73
C LEU A 179 9.54 13.76 -21.43
N VAL A 180 9.02 14.66 -22.27
CA VAL A 180 9.11 16.12 -22.11
C VAL A 180 7.73 16.70 -21.77
N ASN A 181 7.69 17.96 -21.32
CA ASN A 181 6.42 18.65 -21.00
C ASN A 181 5.43 18.59 -22.16
N GLY A 182 4.15 18.36 -21.84
CA GLY A 182 3.08 18.27 -22.83
C GLY A 182 3.09 16.99 -23.69
N ALA A 183 4.12 16.14 -23.59
CA ALA A 183 4.15 14.87 -24.31
C ALA A 183 3.03 13.93 -23.82
N LYS A 184 2.55 13.07 -24.72
CA LYS A 184 1.53 12.08 -24.38
C LYS A 184 2.12 10.95 -23.54
N ILE A 185 1.52 10.70 -22.39
CA ILE A 185 1.79 9.52 -21.57
C ILE A 185 1.36 8.29 -22.35
N ASN A 186 2.25 7.31 -22.48
CA ASN A 186 2.03 6.10 -23.27
C ASN A 186 2.62 4.87 -22.57
N PHE A 187 2.18 3.68 -22.98
CA PHE A 187 2.59 2.41 -22.35
C PHE A 187 4.10 2.17 -22.38
N ARG A 188 4.79 2.61 -23.44
CA ARG A 188 6.25 2.48 -23.54
C ARG A 188 6.97 3.31 -22.47
N ALA A 189 6.50 4.52 -22.21
CA ALA A 189 7.03 5.35 -21.14
C ALA A 189 6.75 4.72 -19.77
N LEU A 190 5.51 4.27 -19.55
CA LEU A 190 5.10 3.66 -18.29
C LEU A 190 5.87 2.38 -17.94
N GLY A 191 6.19 1.54 -18.91
CA GLY A 191 7.00 0.33 -18.68
C GLY A 191 8.34 0.63 -17.99
N LYS A 192 8.95 1.79 -18.24
CA LYS A 192 10.24 2.21 -17.65
C LYS A 192 10.19 2.50 -16.15
N ILE A 193 9.01 2.64 -15.54
CA ILE A 193 8.88 3.03 -14.12
C ILE A 193 9.21 1.87 -13.17
N PHE A 194 9.04 0.63 -13.62
CA PHE A 194 9.27 -0.57 -12.80
C PHE A 194 10.48 -1.41 -13.28
N HIS A 195 11.36 -0.81 -14.08
CA HIS A 195 12.58 -1.45 -14.60
C HIS A 195 13.82 -1.07 -13.78
#